data_AF-A0A381ZCJ5-F1
#
_entry.id   AF-A0A381ZCJ5-F1
#
_cell.length_a   1.000
_cell.length_b   1.000
_cell.length_c   1.000
_cell.angle_alpha   90.00
_cell.angle_beta   90.00
_cell.angle_gamma   90.00
#
_symmetry.space_group_name_H-M   'P 1'
#
loop_
_entity.id
_entity.type
_entity.pdbx_description
1 polymer ?
#
loop_
_entity_poly.entity_id
_entity_poly.type
_entity_poly.pdbx_seq_one_letter_code
_entity_poly.pdbx_strand_id
1 'polypeptide(L)' 'MNQIELDARLGENLDALQNLRFQQALQQIEDSTQIRKKKREIAQIKTILREYHLGIRQTKSND' A
#
# COMPACT_ATOMS: atom_id res chain seq x y z
N MET A 1 10.85 -5.40 7.96
CA MET A 1 9.96 -4.24 7.84
C MET A 1 9.24 -4.07 9.14
N ASN A 2 9.45 -2.93 9.78
CA ASN A 2 8.71 -2.55 10.98
C ASN A 2 7.25 -2.20 10.60
N GLN A 3 6.30 -2.33 11.53
CA GLN A 3 4.91 -1.89 11.31
C GLN A 3 4.86 -0.41 10.89
N ILE A 4 5.70 0.42 11.49
CA ILE A 4 5.84 1.86 11.15
C ILE A 4 6.20 2.07 9.67
N GLU A 5 7.13 1.28 9.13
CA GLU A 5 7.52 1.39 7.72
C GLU A 5 6.40 0.94 6.78
N LEU A 6 5.63 -0.07 7.18
CA LEU A 6 4.48 -0.55 6.42
C LEU A 6 3.35 0.49 6.40
N ASP A 7 3.09 1.15 7.53
CA ASP A 7 2.09 2.22 7.62
C ASP A 7 2.51 3.45 6.81
N ALA A 8 3.79 3.85 6.87
CA ALA A 8 4.32 4.92 6.02
C ALA A 8 4.13 4.62 4.53
N ARG A 9 4.55 3.41 4.10
CA ARG A 9 4.41 2.97 2.70
C ARG A 9 2.95 2.81 2.28
N LEU A 10 2.06 2.46 3.21
CA LEU A 10 0.62 2.43 2.96
C LEU A 10 0.08 3.82 2.65
N GLY A 11 0.48 4.83 3.44
CA GLY A 11 0.15 6.23 3.21
C GLY A 11 0.60 6.72 1.84
N GLU A 12 1.89 6.55 1.53
CA GLU A 12 2.45 6.94 0.23
C GLU A 12 1.72 6.28 -0.96
N ASN A 13 1.38 5.00 -0.83
CA ASN A 13 0.64 4.28 -1.88
C ASN A 13 -0.80 4.77 -2.03
N LEU A 14 -1.45 5.21 -0.94
CA LEU A 14 -2.79 5.79 -0.98
C LEU A 14 -2.77 7.17 -1.66
N ASP A 15 -1.80 8.01 -1.33
CA ASP A 15 -1.62 9.32 -1.94
C ASP A 15 -1.31 9.18 -3.45
N ALA A 16 -0.41 8.25 -3.81
CA ALA A 16 -0.13 7.93 -5.20
C ALA A 16 -1.38 7.45 -5.95
N LEU A 17 -2.21 6.61 -5.32
CA LEU A 17 -3.47 6.15 -5.91
C LEU A 17 -4.47 7.30 -6.11
N GLN A 18 -4.52 8.25 -5.17
CA GLN A 18 -5.35 9.45 -5.29
C GLN A 18 -4.90 10.32 -6.47
N ASN A 19 -3.60 10.56 -6.60
CA ASN A 19 -3.02 11.31 -7.72
C ASN A 19 -3.32 10.65 -9.08
N LEU A 20 -3.15 9.33 -9.18
CA LEU A 20 -3.49 8.59 -10.40
C LEU A 20 -4.98 8.69 -10.74
N ARG A 21 -5.87 8.68 -9.74
CA ARG A 21 -7.31 8.88 -9.95
C ARG A 21 -7.65 10.28 -10.43
N PHE A 22 -6.96 11.30 -9.91
CA PHE A 22 -7.12 12.67 -10.41
C PHE A 22 -6.64 12.80 -11.86
N GLN A 23 -5.46 12.27 -12.18
CA GLN A 23 -4.98 12.24 -13.56
C GLN A 23 -5.95 11.51 -14.49
N GLN A 24 -6.53 10.40 -14.04
CA GLN A 24 -7.55 9.67 -14.81
C GLN A 24 -8.82 10.50 -15.03
N ALA A 25 -9.30 11.19 -13.99
CA ALA A 25 -10.48 12.05 -14.09
C ALA A 25 -10.26 13.25 -15.03
N LEU A 26 -9.05 13.79 -15.06
CA LEU A 26 -8.63 14.86 -15.96
C LEU A 26 -8.28 14.37 -17.38
N GLN A 27 -8.35 13.06 -17.64
CA GLN A 27 -7.92 12.42 -18.90
C GLN A 27 -6.43 12.67 -19.24
N GLN A 28 -5.60 12.90 -18.21
CA GLN A 28 -4.15 13.14 -18.34
C GLN A 28 -3.31 11.93 -17.93
N ILE A 29 -3.94 10.75 -17.77
CA ILE A 29 -3.23 9.55 -17.34
C ILE A 29 -2.54 8.87 -18.52
N GLU A 30 -1.23 8.66 -18.41
CA GLU A 30 -0.43 7.97 -19.43
C GLU A 30 -0.58 6.44 -19.32
N ASP A 31 -0.56 5.91 -18.09
CA ASP A 31 -0.65 4.47 -17.82
C ASP A 31 -1.68 4.13 -16.73
N SER A 32 -2.87 3.71 -17.17
CA SER A 32 -3.95 3.28 -16.28
C SER A 32 -3.68 1.97 -15.53
N THR A 33 -2.69 1.18 -15.95
CA THR A 33 -2.34 -0.08 -15.26
C THR A 33 -1.71 0.19 -13.88
N GLN A 34 -1.14 1.38 -13.67
CA GLN A 34 -0.56 1.79 -12.40
C GLN A 34 -1.59 1.83 -11.27
N ILE A 35 -2.84 2.18 -11.57
CA ILE A 35 -3.94 2.16 -10.59
C ILE A 35 -4.16 0.75 -10.05
N ARG A 36 -4.16 -0.26 -10.94
CA ARG A 36 -4.32 -1.66 -10.55
C ARG A 36 -3.11 -2.15 -9.73
N LYS A 37 -1.89 -1.77 -10.13
CA LYS A 37 -0.66 -2.10 -9.41
C LYS A 37 -0.67 -1.50 -7.99
N LYS A 38 -0.96 -0.21 -7.83
CA LYS A 38 -1.08 0.45 -6.51
C LYS A 38 -2.15 -0.19 -5.63
N LYS A 39 -3.33 -0.48 -6.17
CA LYS A 39 -4.38 -1.19 -5.40
C LYS A 39 -3.90 -2.55 -4.88
N ARG A 40 -3.15 -3.30 -5.70
CA ARG A 40 -2.59 -4.59 -5.29
C ARG A 40 -1.55 -4.44 -4.19
N GLU A 41 -0.66 -3.46 -4.29
CA GLU A 41 0.33 -3.19 -3.24
C GLU A 41 -0.32 -2.76 -1.92
N ILE A 42 -1.33 -1.88 -1.98
CA ILE A 42 -2.12 -1.48 -0.80
C ILE A 42 -2.75 -2.71 -0.14
N ALA A 43 -3.34 -3.60 -0.93
CA ALA A 43 -3.95 -4.82 -0.41
C ALA A 43 -2.90 -5.72 0.27
N GLN A 44 -1.73 -5.90 -0.34
CA GLN A 44 -0.63 -6.69 0.25
C GLN A 44 -0.16 -6.13 1.58
N ILE A 45 0.05 -4.80 1.67
CA ILE A 45 0.47 -4.15 2.91
C ILE A 45 -0.60 -4.32 4.00
N LYS A 46 -1.88 -4.08 3.66
CA LYS A 46 -2.99 -4.28 4.59
C LYS A 46 -3.10 -5.72 5.09
N THR A 47 -2.88 -6.71 4.21
CA THR A 47 -2.86 -8.12 4.60
C THR A 47 -1.75 -8.37 5.61
N ILE A 48 -0.53 -7.89 5.35
CA ILE A 48 0.60 -8.06 6.27
C ILE A 48 0.31 -7.41 7.62
N LEU A 49 -0.19 -6.17 7.64
CA LEU A 49 -0.57 -5.49 8.88
C LEU A 49 -1.65 -6.28 9.65
N ARG A 50 -2.61 -6.87 8.94
CA ARG A 50 -3.64 -7.73 9.53
C ARG A 50 -3.06 -9.02 10.10
N GLU A 51 -2.13 -9.66 9.40
CA GLU A 51 -1.43 -10.86 9.90
C GLU A 51 -0.62 -10.57 11.17
N TYR A 52 0.03 -9.39 11.25
CA TYR A 52 0.68 -8.92 12.47
C TYR A 52 -0.33 -8.73 13.60
N HIS A 53 -1.46 -8.08 13.34
CA HIS A 53 -2.51 -7.86 14.34
C HIS A 53 -3.12 -9.18 14.86
N LEU A 54 -3.23 -10.18 13.98
CA LEU A 54 -3.73 -11.51 14.33
C LEU A 54 -2.67 -12.41 14.99
N GLY A 55 -1.42 -11.94 15.14
CA GLY A 55 -0.31 -12.74 15.67
C GLY A 55 0.13 -13.90 14.79
N ILE A 56 -0.38 -13.98 13.55
CA ILE A 56 -0.01 -14.99 12.54
C ILE A 56 1.43 -14.74 12.08
N ARG A 57 1.80 -13.46 11.95
CA ARG A 57 3.15 -13.03 11.61
C ARG A 57 3.82 -12.56 12.90
N GLN A 58 4.66 -13.40 13.48
CA GLN A 58 5.50 -13.01 14.61
C GLN A 58 6.46 -11.90 14.13
N THR A 59 6.50 -10.78 14.84
CA THR A 59 7.66 -9.89 14.75
C THR A 59 8.83 -10.78 15.17
N LYS A 60 9.81 -11.02 14.29
CA LYS A 60 11.09 -11.52 14.80
C LYS A 60 11.61 -10.41 15.71
N SER A 61 11.34 -10.53 17.00
CA SER A 61 12.15 -9.96 18.05
C SER A 61 13.49 -10.65 17.87
N ASN A 62 14.34 -10.09 17.02
CA ASN A 62 15.76 -10.35 17.17
C ASN A 62 16.14 -9.62 18.46
N ASP A 63 16.59 -10.39 19.45
CA ASP A 63 17.36 -9.89 20.60
C ASP A 63 18.44 -8.89 20.16
#